data_AF-A0A975C271-F1
#
_entry.id   AF-A0A975C271-F1
#
_cell.length_a   1.000
_cell.length_b   1.000
_cell.length_c   1.000
_cell.angle_alpha   90.00
_cell.angle_beta   90.00
_cell.angle_gamma   90.00
#
_symmetry.space_group_name_H-M   'P 1'
#
loop_
_entity.id
_entity.type
_entity.pdbx_description
1 polymer ?
#
loop_
_entity_poly.entity_id
_entity_poly.type
_entity_poly.pdbx_seq_one_letter_code
_entity_poly.pdbx_strand_id
1 'polypeptide(L)'
;MYPSDRIALFIDGANLYSAARALNVDLDFRKLVDSFRDKAVLVRAYYYTAVVEGEEFSPIRPLVDWLGYNGFSVVTKPVKRFTDPQGHTRTKGNMDVEIAVDMLEMAPHLDQMVLFSGDGDFRRLVQAVQAKGVRVTVVSTTKSQPPMIADELRRQADDYIDLADRLGDWARPKAAAPSPNARTFED
;
A
#
# COMPACT_ATOMS: atom_id res chain seq x y z
N MET A 1 13.94 13.48 -0.29
CA MET A 1 12.83 14.37 -0.68
C MET A 1 13.19 15.79 -0.30
N TYR A 2 13.08 16.68 -1.28
CA TYR A 2 13.11 18.13 -1.10
C TYR A 2 11.67 18.67 -1.06
N PRO A 3 11.40 19.79 -0.37
CA PRO A 3 10.05 20.37 -0.28
C PRO A 3 9.38 20.67 -1.64
N SER A 4 10.18 20.95 -2.67
CA SER A 4 9.71 21.21 -4.03
C SER A 4 9.48 19.96 -4.88
N ASP A 5 9.94 18.79 -4.44
CA ASP A 5 9.80 17.55 -5.21
C ASP A 5 8.33 17.23 -5.43
N ARG A 6 7.95 16.98 -6.67
CA ARG A 6 6.64 16.48 -7.05
C ARG A 6 6.62 14.97 -6.90
N ILE A 7 5.77 14.47 -6.01
CA ILE A 7 5.73 13.04 -5.68
C ILE A 7 4.36 12.42 -5.91
N ALA A 8 4.34 11.12 -6.17
CA ALA A 8 3.13 10.31 -6.07
C ALA A 8 3.38 9.02 -5.31
N LEU A 9 2.34 8.58 -4.60
CA LEU A 9 2.32 7.31 -3.87
C LEU A 9 1.58 6.28 -4.72
N PHE A 10 2.16 5.08 -4.85
CA PHE A 10 1.56 3.94 -5.54
C PHE A 10 1.41 2.81 -4.52
N ILE A 11 0.20 2.66 -3.98
CA ILE A 11 -0.07 1.75 -2.86
C ILE A 11 -0.71 0.47 -3.37
N ASP A 12 0.05 -0.61 -3.40
CA ASP A 12 -0.50 -1.95 -3.58
C ASP A 12 -1.20 -2.37 -2.29
N GLY A 13 -2.53 -2.35 -2.29
CA GLY A 13 -3.33 -2.65 -1.12
C GLY A 13 -3.12 -4.06 -0.57
N ALA A 14 -2.89 -5.04 -1.44
CA ALA A 14 -2.69 -6.43 -1.02
C ALA A 14 -1.31 -6.62 -0.36
N ASN A 15 -0.27 -6.06 -0.97
CA ASN A 15 1.09 -6.10 -0.43
C ASN A 15 1.21 -5.28 0.86
N LEU A 16 0.67 -4.07 0.91
CA LEU A 16 0.68 -3.23 2.11
C LEU A 16 -0.10 -3.87 3.26
N TYR A 17 -1.29 -4.44 2.99
CA TYR A 17 -2.07 -5.16 3.99
C TYR A 17 -1.28 -6.34 4.56
N SER A 18 -0.64 -7.14 3.70
CA SER A 18 0.17 -8.28 4.13
C SER A 18 1.34 -7.84 5.01
N ALA A 19 2.02 -6.74 4.65
CA ALA A 19 3.10 -6.19 5.46
C ALA A 19 2.64 -5.65 6.82
N ALA A 20 1.54 -4.92 6.87
CA ALA A 20 0.95 -4.43 8.12
C ALA A 20 0.50 -5.59 9.02
N ARG A 21 -0.11 -6.63 8.44
CA ARG A 21 -0.50 -7.86 9.17
C ARG A 21 0.71 -8.59 9.74
N ALA A 22 1.79 -8.72 8.98
CA ALA A 22 3.03 -9.35 9.45
C ALA A 22 3.67 -8.59 10.62
N LEU A 23 3.46 -7.27 10.68
CA LEU A 23 3.90 -6.40 11.78
C LEU A 23 2.84 -6.24 12.90
N ASN A 24 1.69 -6.91 12.78
CA ASN A 24 0.57 -6.82 13.71
C ASN A 24 0.14 -5.37 14.01
N VAL A 25 -0.03 -4.57 12.95
CA VAL A 25 -0.38 -3.15 13.04
C VAL A 25 -1.54 -2.79 12.11
N ASP A 26 -2.38 -1.86 12.57
CA ASP A 26 -3.38 -1.21 11.74
C ASP A 26 -2.86 0.17 11.29
N LEU A 27 -2.88 0.41 9.98
CA LEU A 27 -2.40 1.66 9.41
C LEU A 27 -3.48 2.76 9.42
N ASP A 28 -3.01 3.98 9.67
CA ASP A 28 -3.76 5.21 9.48
C ASP A 28 -3.33 5.84 8.15
N PHE A 29 -4.13 5.61 7.11
CA PHE A 29 -3.86 6.08 5.76
C PHE A 29 -3.81 7.62 5.65
N ARG A 30 -4.53 8.33 6.53
CA ARG A 30 -4.47 9.80 6.57
C ARG A 30 -3.10 10.24 7.05
N LYS A 31 -2.65 9.74 8.20
CA LYS A 31 -1.32 10.06 8.73
C LYS A 31 -0.20 9.65 7.78
N LEU A 32 -0.34 8.48 7.14
CA LEU A 32 0.61 8.01 6.14
C LEU A 32 0.75 9.05 5.03
N VAL A 33 -0.34 9.46 4.39
CA VAL A 33 -0.31 10.44 3.29
C VAL A 33 0.17 11.81 3.75
N ASP A 34 -0.32 12.28 4.90
CA ASP A 34 0.07 13.58 5.47
C ASP A 34 1.59 13.65 5.71
N SER A 35 2.20 12.55 6.18
CA SER A 35 3.67 12.51 6.39
C SER A 35 4.52 12.71 5.13
N PHE A 36 3.96 12.44 3.94
CA PHE A 36 4.59 12.72 2.65
C PHE A 36 4.24 14.12 2.14
N ARG A 37 2.98 14.54 2.32
CA ARG A 37 2.50 15.89 1.97
C ARG A 37 3.26 16.98 2.71
N ASP A 38 3.67 16.73 3.94
CA ASP A 38 4.41 17.69 4.76
C ASP A 38 5.87 17.89 4.29
N LYS A 39 6.39 17.00 3.44
CA LYS A 39 7.80 16.97 3.03
C LYS A 39 8.02 17.28 1.55
N ALA A 40 6.97 17.27 0.74
CA ALA A 40 7.03 17.36 -0.71
C ALA A 40 5.67 17.77 -1.31
N VAL A 41 5.66 18.14 -2.59
CA VAL A 41 4.42 18.40 -3.34
C VAL A 41 3.78 17.07 -3.74
N LEU A 42 2.85 16.58 -2.92
CA LEU A 42 2.08 15.38 -3.24
C LEU A 42 1.08 15.64 -4.38
N VAL A 43 1.37 15.08 -5.56
CA VAL A 43 0.54 15.20 -6.78
C VAL A 43 -0.63 14.22 -6.77
N ARG A 44 -0.38 12.96 -6.40
CA ARG A 44 -1.37 11.88 -6.35
C ARG A 44 -1.03 10.85 -5.28
N ALA A 45 -2.05 10.23 -4.71
CA ALA A 45 -1.92 9.00 -3.92
C ALA A 45 -2.86 7.95 -4.51
N TYR A 46 -2.28 6.96 -5.18
CA TYR A 46 -3.01 5.85 -5.77
C TYR A 46 -3.13 4.70 -4.78
N TYR A 47 -4.31 4.09 -4.72
CA TYR A 47 -4.55 2.86 -3.95
C TYR A 47 -5.13 1.79 -4.86
N TYR A 48 -4.43 0.68 -5.01
CA TYR A 48 -4.77 -0.40 -5.92
C TYR A 48 -5.34 -1.58 -5.15
N THR A 49 -6.53 -2.04 -5.54
CA THR A 49 -7.13 -3.20 -4.88
C THR A 49 -8.09 -3.97 -5.77
N ALA A 50 -8.18 -5.28 -5.55
CA ALA A 50 -9.19 -6.10 -6.19
C ALA A 50 -10.43 -6.21 -5.30
N VAL A 51 -11.61 -6.03 -5.90
CA VAL A 51 -12.91 -6.08 -5.22
C VAL A 51 -13.70 -7.27 -5.76
N VAL A 52 -14.34 -8.04 -4.87
CA VAL A 52 -15.25 -9.10 -5.28
C VAL A 52 -16.58 -8.47 -5.70
N GLU A 53 -16.98 -8.68 -6.94
CA GLU A 53 -18.29 -8.28 -7.46
C GLU A 53 -19.35 -9.33 -7.09
N GLY A 54 -20.59 -8.87 -6.88
CA GLY A 54 -21.75 -9.75 -6.64
C GLY A 54 -21.96 -10.21 -5.19
N GLU A 55 -21.01 -10.00 -4.29
CA GLU A 55 -21.23 -10.15 -2.85
C GLU A 55 -21.74 -8.82 -2.27
N GLU A 56 -22.87 -8.84 -1.56
CA GLU A 56 -23.46 -7.64 -0.93
C GLU A 56 -22.50 -6.95 0.04
N PHE A 57 -21.53 -7.70 0.61
CA PHE A 57 -20.54 -7.18 1.53
C PHE A 57 -19.13 -7.65 1.16
N SER A 58 -18.31 -6.75 0.63
CA SER A 58 -16.86 -6.97 0.54
C SER A 58 -16.18 -6.19 1.67
N PRO A 59 -15.39 -6.84 2.55
CA PRO A 59 -14.78 -6.18 3.72
C PRO A 59 -13.90 -4.96 3.38
N ILE A 60 -13.42 -4.85 2.14
CA ILE A 60 -12.58 -3.74 1.69
C ILE A 60 -13.38 -2.52 1.21
N ARG A 61 -14.69 -2.65 0.92
CA ARG A 61 -15.52 -1.55 0.41
C ARG A 61 -15.54 -0.32 1.34
N PRO A 62 -15.74 -0.45 2.67
CA PRO A 62 -15.69 0.71 3.55
C PRO A 62 -14.34 1.46 3.50
N LEU A 63 -13.23 0.73 3.33
CA LEU A 63 -11.91 1.33 3.16
C LEU A 63 -11.80 2.03 1.81
N VAL A 64 -12.23 1.39 0.71
CA VAL A 64 -12.24 1.99 -0.64
C VAL A 64 -13.04 3.29 -0.67
N ASP A 65 -14.25 3.28 -0.10
CA ASP A 65 -15.12 4.46 -0.04
C ASP A 65 -14.43 5.57 0.76
N TRP A 66 -13.93 5.24 1.95
CA TRP A 66 -13.20 6.21 2.78
C TRP A 66 -12.00 6.79 2.05
N LEU A 67 -11.19 5.98 1.38
CA LEU A 67 -10.02 6.44 0.61
C LEU A 67 -10.46 7.40 -0.51
N GLY A 68 -11.51 7.06 -1.26
CA GLY A 68 -12.07 7.90 -2.31
C GLY A 68 -12.53 9.27 -1.80
N TYR A 69 -13.23 9.31 -0.66
CA TYR A 69 -13.64 10.56 -0.02
C TYR A 69 -12.47 11.36 0.60
N ASN A 70 -11.32 10.73 0.87
CA ASN A 70 -10.17 11.35 1.51
C ASN A 70 -9.01 11.60 0.53
N GLY A 71 -9.30 11.75 -0.76
CA GLY A 71 -8.36 12.28 -1.75
C GLY A 71 -7.41 11.25 -2.37
N PHE A 72 -7.65 9.96 -2.18
CA PHE A 72 -6.95 8.91 -2.90
C PHE A 72 -7.58 8.69 -4.28
N SER A 73 -6.74 8.40 -5.27
CA SER A 73 -7.15 7.84 -6.55
C SER A 73 -7.23 6.33 -6.41
N VAL A 74 -8.42 5.81 -6.11
CA VAL A 74 -8.62 4.37 -5.90
C VAL A 74 -8.82 3.66 -7.24
N VAL A 75 -8.00 2.66 -7.50
CA VAL A 75 -8.07 1.83 -8.71
C VAL A 75 -8.53 0.44 -8.31
N THR A 76 -9.72 0.05 -8.77
CA THR A 76 -10.33 -1.23 -8.44
C THR A 76 -10.40 -2.18 -9.63
N LYS A 77 -10.18 -3.47 -9.39
CA LYS A 77 -10.36 -4.53 -10.39
C LYS A 77 -11.29 -5.61 -9.86
N PRO A 78 -12.23 -6.13 -10.66
CA PRO A 78 -13.05 -7.26 -10.25
C PRO A 78 -12.19 -8.51 -10.07
N VAL A 79 -12.31 -9.13 -8.90
CA VAL A 79 -11.67 -10.41 -8.61
C VAL A 79 -12.26 -11.49 -9.51
N LYS A 80 -11.42 -12.20 -10.26
CA LYS A 80 -11.85 -13.37 -11.03
C LYS A 80 -11.54 -14.65 -10.25
N ARG A 81 -12.57 -15.39 -9.86
CA ARG A 81 -12.45 -16.75 -9.31
C ARG A 81 -12.45 -17.74 -10.47
N PHE A 82 -11.40 -18.55 -10.56
CA PHE A 82 -11.30 -19.65 -11.51
C PHE A 82 -11.31 -20.95 -10.72
N THR A 83 -12.33 -21.78 -10.93
CA THR A 83 -12.33 -23.14 -10.41
C THR A 83 -11.75 -24.05 -11.47
N ASP A 84 -10.65 -24.74 -11.17
CA ASP A 84 -10.10 -25.74 -12.07
C ASP A 84 -11.02 -26.98 -12.12
N PRO A 85 -10.86 -27.86 -13.13
CA PRO A 85 -11.63 -29.10 -13.22
C PRO A 85 -11.41 -30.08 -12.06
N GLN A 86 -10.38 -29.87 -11.22
CA GLN A 86 -10.12 -30.64 -10.01
C GLN A 86 -10.78 -30.05 -8.75
N GLY A 87 -11.53 -28.94 -8.90
CA GLY A 87 -12.25 -28.27 -7.81
C GLY A 87 -11.43 -27.24 -7.03
N HIS A 88 -10.17 -26.97 -7.40
CA HIS A 88 -9.41 -25.91 -6.75
C HIS A 88 -9.83 -24.55 -7.28
N THR A 89 -10.19 -23.66 -6.36
CA THR A 89 -10.49 -22.27 -6.69
C THR A 89 -9.20 -21.45 -6.60
N ARG A 90 -8.79 -20.87 -7.73
CA ARG A 90 -7.73 -19.86 -7.81
C ARG A 90 -8.34 -18.48 -8.00
N THR A 91 -7.95 -17.56 -7.15
CA THR A 91 -8.37 -16.16 -7.21
C THR A 91 -7.28 -15.36 -7.90
N LYS A 92 -7.56 -14.75 -9.05
CA LYS A 92 -6.61 -13.86 -9.75
C LYS A 92 -7.10 -12.42 -9.63
N GLY A 93 -6.32 -11.59 -8.94
CA GLY A 93 -6.65 -10.20 -8.64
C GLY A 93 -5.42 -9.36 -8.28
N ASN A 94 -4.26 -9.61 -8.91
CA ASN A 94 -3.12 -8.72 -8.77
C ASN A 94 -3.34 -7.42 -9.56
N MET A 95 -2.72 -6.35 -9.08
CA MET A 95 -2.85 -5.00 -9.63
C MET A 95 -1.58 -4.55 -10.36
N ASP A 96 -0.64 -5.47 -10.61
CA ASP A 96 0.72 -5.15 -11.05
C ASP A 96 0.74 -4.43 -12.39
N VAL A 97 -0.18 -4.81 -13.30
CA VAL A 97 -0.29 -4.17 -14.61
C VAL A 97 -0.81 -2.74 -14.47
N GLU A 98 -1.85 -2.54 -13.66
CA GLU A 98 -2.43 -1.22 -13.41
C GLU A 98 -1.39 -0.30 -12.74
N ILE A 99 -0.67 -0.79 -11.73
CA ILE A 99 0.42 -0.08 -11.07
C ILE A 99 1.52 0.28 -12.09
N ALA A 100 1.94 -0.68 -12.92
CA ALA A 100 3.01 -0.47 -13.89
C ALA A 100 2.65 0.59 -14.94
N VAL A 101 1.43 0.54 -15.46
CA VAL A 101 0.92 1.53 -16.43
C VAL A 101 0.93 2.92 -15.81
N ASP A 102 0.28 3.08 -14.66
CA ASP A 102 0.14 4.39 -14.02
C ASP A 102 1.49 4.99 -13.59
N MET A 103 2.42 4.18 -13.07
CA MET A 103 3.77 4.64 -12.73
C MET A 103 4.52 5.13 -13.98
N LEU A 104 4.45 4.41 -15.09
CA LEU A 104 5.13 4.81 -16.33
C LEU A 104 4.52 6.05 -16.96
N GLU A 105 3.20 6.22 -16.88
CA GLU A 105 2.48 7.40 -17.38
C GLU A 105 2.74 8.63 -16.53
N MET A 106 2.84 8.47 -15.20
CA MET A 106 3.10 9.58 -14.28
C MET A 106 4.57 10.02 -14.25
N ALA A 107 5.50 9.18 -14.71
CA ALA A 107 6.94 9.45 -14.67
C ALA A 107 7.36 10.82 -15.22
N PRO A 108 6.85 11.32 -16.36
CA PRO A 108 7.23 12.64 -16.88
C PRO A 108 6.78 13.83 -16.02
N HIS A 109 5.97 13.61 -14.98
CA HIS A 109 5.34 14.65 -14.18
C HIS A 109 5.82 14.70 -12.72
N LEU A 110 6.74 13.81 -12.34
CA LEU A 110 7.16 13.57 -10.97
C LEU A 110 8.69 13.55 -10.87
N ASP A 111 9.21 14.02 -9.74
CA ASP A 111 10.63 13.95 -9.40
C ASP A 111 10.96 12.67 -8.63
N GLN A 112 9.96 12.13 -7.91
CA GLN A 112 10.09 10.92 -7.12
C GLN A 112 8.77 10.16 -7.01
N MET A 113 8.84 8.83 -7.02
CA MET A 113 7.71 7.93 -6.77
C MET A 113 7.95 7.11 -5.53
N VAL A 114 6.89 6.84 -4.78
CA VAL A 114 6.93 5.96 -3.61
C VAL A 114 6.05 4.75 -3.88
N LEU A 115 6.66 3.58 -4.05
CA LEU A 115 5.99 2.31 -4.27
C LEU A 115 5.84 1.56 -2.94
N PHE A 116 4.61 1.36 -2.49
CA PHE A 116 4.32 0.50 -1.33
C PHE A 116 4.04 -0.91 -1.84
N SER A 117 5.11 -1.67 -2.06
CA SER A 117 5.02 -3.09 -2.39
C SER A 117 6.33 -3.79 -2.04
N GLY A 118 6.22 -5.10 -1.80
CA GLY A 118 7.34 -6.00 -1.57
C GLY A 118 7.71 -6.88 -2.76
N ASP A 119 6.93 -6.80 -3.84
CA ASP A 119 6.96 -7.79 -4.92
C ASP A 119 8.15 -7.60 -5.87
N GLY A 120 8.97 -8.65 -6.02
CA GLY A 120 10.13 -8.69 -6.91
C GLY A 120 9.80 -8.43 -8.38
N ASP A 121 8.57 -8.71 -8.82
CA ASP A 121 8.13 -8.49 -10.20
C ASP A 121 8.14 -7.00 -10.60
N PHE A 122 8.06 -6.08 -9.63
CA PHE A 122 8.19 -4.65 -9.87
C PHE A 122 9.63 -4.19 -10.13
N ARG A 123 10.65 -5.03 -9.95
CA ARG A 123 12.05 -4.64 -10.18
C ARG A 123 12.25 -4.01 -11.57
N ARG A 124 11.69 -4.63 -12.61
CA ARG A 124 11.88 -4.12 -13.98
C ARG A 124 11.14 -2.80 -14.22
N LEU A 125 9.99 -2.62 -13.55
CA LEU A 125 9.24 -1.35 -13.56
C LEU A 125 10.06 -0.24 -12.90
N VAL A 126 10.63 -0.49 -11.71
CA VAL A 126 11.49 0.48 -11.01
C VAL A 126 12.64 0.93 -11.91
N GLN A 127 13.33 -0.03 -12.55
CA GLN A 127 14.39 0.28 -13.50
C GLN A 127 13.91 1.14 -14.68
N ALA A 128 12.71 0.89 -15.20
CA ALA A 128 12.15 1.67 -16.32
C ALA A 128 11.76 3.09 -15.91
N VAL A 129 11.26 3.28 -14.69
CA VAL A 129 10.95 4.61 -14.12
C VAL A 129 12.23 5.41 -13.86
N GLN A 130 13.26 4.77 -13.30
CA GLN A 130 14.57 5.39 -13.10
C GLN A 130 15.23 5.82 -14.41
N ALA A 131 15.09 5.03 -15.48
CA ALA A 131 15.59 5.40 -16.81
C ALA A 131 14.92 6.66 -17.38
N LYS A 132 13.77 7.09 -16.82
CA LYS A 132 13.10 8.36 -17.16
C LYS A 132 13.54 9.53 -16.27
N GLY A 133 14.53 9.32 -15.38
CA GLY A 133 15.06 10.34 -14.49
C GLY A 133 14.31 10.50 -13.16
N VAL A 134 13.37 9.60 -12.86
CA VAL A 134 12.53 9.67 -11.66
C VAL A 134 13.12 8.77 -10.56
N ARG A 135 13.31 9.31 -9.36
CA ARG A 135 13.76 8.52 -8.20
C ARG A 135 12.63 7.62 -7.69
N VAL A 136 12.94 6.41 -7.27
CA VAL A 136 11.96 5.48 -6.71
C VAL A 136 12.35 5.08 -5.29
N THR A 137 11.45 5.35 -4.36
CA THR A 137 11.50 4.81 -3.00
C THR A 137 10.57 3.62 -2.89
N VAL A 138 11.07 2.51 -2.36
CA VAL A 138 10.23 1.35 -2.04
C VAL A 138 9.93 1.33 -0.54
N VAL A 139 8.66 1.09 -0.20
CA VAL A 139 8.18 0.91 1.17
C VAL A 139 7.65 -0.50 1.31
N SER A 140 8.27 -1.27 2.21
CA SER A 140 7.84 -2.62 2.61
C SER A 140 8.48 -2.90 3.97
N THR A 141 8.62 -4.16 4.42
CA THR A 141 9.33 -4.45 5.67
C THR A 141 10.29 -5.62 5.56
N THR A 142 11.46 -5.46 6.18
CA THR A 142 12.43 -6.53 6.45
C THR A 142 12.28 -7.13 7.84
N LYS A 143 11.51 -6.47 8.72
CA LYS A 143 11.38 -6.81 10.15
C LYS A 143 10.19 -7.74 10.42
N SER A 144 9.91 -8.62 9.46
CA SER A 144 8.90 -9.70 9.55
C SER A 144 9.54 -11.03 9.20
N GLN A 145 8.88 -12.13 9.56
CA GLN A 145 9.31 -13.47 9.18
C GLN A 145 8.19 -14.23 8.44
N PRO A 146 8.34 -14.51 7.14
CA PRO A 146 9.45 -14.08 6.26
C PRO A 146 9.45 -12.55 6.01
N PRO A 147 10.58 -11.97 5.53
CA PRO A 147 10.60 -10.59 5.04
C PRO A 147 9.56 -10.38 3.95
N MET A 148 8.90 -9.23 3.95
CA MET A 148 7.87 -8.92 2.96
C MET A 148 8.44 -8.29 1.69
N ILE A 149 9.73 -7.94 1.66
CA ILE A 149 10.40 -7.33 0.52
C ILE A 149 11.33 -8.32 -0.18
N ALA A 150 11.24 -8.42 -1.51
CA ALA A 150 12.20 -9.12 -2.34
C ALA A 150 13.53 -8.37 -2.41
N ASP A 151 14.66 -9.08 -2.25
CA ASP A 151 15.99 -8.47 -2.17
C ASP A 151 16.36 -7.71 -3.46
N GLU A 152 16.00 -8.27 -4.61
CA GLU A 152 16.25 -7.66 -5.92
C GLU A 152 15.45 -6.38 -6.17
N LEU A 153 14.23 -6.27 -5.62
CA LEU A 153 13.46 -5.03 -5.68
C LEU A 153 14.10 -3.98 -4.77
N ARG A 154 14.46 -4.38 -3.54
CA ARG A 154 15.10 -3.47 -2.57
C ARG A 154 16.40 -2.89 -3.11
N ARG A 155 17.24 -3.72 -3.74
CA ARG A 155 18.51 -3.28 -4.36
C ARG A 155 18.32 -2.38 -5.57
N GLN A 156 17.19 -2.50 -6.28
CA GLN A 156 16.91 -1.70 -7.47
C GLN A 156 16.42 -0.30 -7.12
N ALA A 157 15.75 -0.12 -5.98
CA ALA A 157 15.24 1.18 -5.54
C ALA A 157 16.37 2.17 -5.20
N ASP A 158 16.12 3.47 -5.39
CA ASP A 158 17.05 4.53 -4.98
C ASP A 158 17.08 4.67 -3.45
N ASP A 159 15.91 4.53 -2.82
CA ASP A 159 15.74 4.58 -1.38
C ASP A 159 14.81 3.45 -0.91
N TYR A 160 15.00 3.01 0.33
CA TYR A 160 14.13 2.04 0.98
C TYR A 160 13.68 2.57 2.34
N ILE A 161 12.37 2.48 2.60
CA ILE A 161 11.78 2.79 3.90
C ILE A 161 11.21 1.49 4.46
N ASP A 162 11.72 1.04 5.61
CA ASP A 162 11.08 -0.05 6.34
C ASP A 162 9.82 0.48 7.02
N LEU A 163 8.68 -0.13 6.71
CA LEU A 163 7.37 0.18 7.28
C LEU A 163 7.39 0.12 8.81
N ALA A 164 8.14 -0.83 9.38
CA ALA A 164 8.28 -0.98 10.83
C ALA A 164 8.88 0.28 11.49
N ASP A 165 9.76 1.00 10.79
CA ASP A 165 10.43 2.21 11.30
C ASP A 165 9.55 3.46 11.22
N ARG A 166 8.37 3.35 10.58
CA ARG A 166 7.41 4.45 10.41
C ARG A 166 6.11 4.24 11.19
N LEU A 167 5.98 3.16 11.96
CA LEU A 167 4.75 2.87 12.70
C LEU A 167 4.42 3.94 13.75
N GLY A 168 5.40 4.63 14.32
CA GLY A 168 5.14 5.76 15.22
C GLY A 168 4.35 6.88 14.56
N ASP A 169 4.57 7.09 13.25
CA ASP A 169 3.92 8.13 12.46
C ASP A 169 2.63 7.61 11.80
N TRP A 170 2.62 6.36 11.35
CA TRP A 170 1.58 5.83 10.45
C TRP A 170 0.60 4.86 11.10
N ALA A 171 0.89 4.32 12.29
CA ALA A 171 -0.02 3.41 12.94
C ALA A 171 -1.21 4.14 13.56
N ARG A 172 -2.36 3.46 13.58
CA ARG A 172 -3.46 3.85 14.45
C ARG A 172 -3.05 3.68 15.91
N PRO A 173 -3.46 4.58 16.81
CA PRO A 173 -3.32 4.33 18.24
C PRO A 173 -3.98 2.99 18.57
N LYS A 174 -3.30 2.11 19.30
CA LYS A 174 -3.96 0.92 19.83
C LYS A 174 -5.12 1.41 20.71
N ALA A 175 -6.34 0.99 20.41
CA ALA A 175 -7.46 1.22 21.32
C ALA A 175 -7.04 0.70 22.70
N ALA A 176 -7.20 1.52 23.74
CA ALA A 176 -6.98 1.04 25.10
C ALA A 176 -7.84 -0.22 25.28
N ALA A 177 -7.23 -1.32 25.71
CA ALA A 177 -7.99 -2.52 26.03
C ALA A 177 -9.13 -2.11 26.98
N PRO A 178 -10.36 -2.61 26.79
CA PRO A 178 -11.42 -2.36 27.75
C PRO A 178 -10.91 -2.75 29.14
N SER A 179 -10.95 -1.79 30.08
CA SER A 179 -10.52 -2.03 31.45
C SER A 179 -11.27 -3.25 31.99
N PRO A 180 -10.59 -4.26 32.55
CA PRO A 180 -11.25 -5.44 33.11
C PRO A 180 -12.10 -5.13 34.36
N ASN A 181 -12.08 -3.89 34.86
CA ASN A 181 -12.80 -3.47 36.06
C ASN A 181 -13.96 -2.50 35.74
N ALA A 182 -15.00 -3.03 35.09
CA ALA A 182 -16.36 -2.53 35.27
C ALA A 182 -17.23 -3.66 35.84
N ARG A 183 -16.87 -4.12 37.05
CA ARG A 183 -17.87 -4.70 37.95
C ARG A 183 -18.48 -3.52 38.70
N THR A 184 -19.51 -2.92 38.14
CA THR A 184 -20.44 -2.12 38.93
C THR A 184 -21.25 -3.09 39.77
N PHE A 185 -21.10 -2.93 41.08
CA PHE A 185 -22.04 -3.39 42.08
C PHE A 185 -23.37 -2.66 41.85
N GLU A 186 -24.46 -3.41 41.79
CA GLU A 186 -25.89 -3.03 41.82
C GLU A 186 -26.64 -4.38 41.62
N ASP A 187 -27.40 -4.97 42.54
CA ASP A 187 -27.83 -4.69 43.93
C ASP A 187 -27.86 -6.03 44.71
#